data_AF-A0A4U0HCZ0-F1
#
_entry.id   AF-A0A4U0HCZ0-F1
#
_cell.length_a   1.000
_cell.length_b   1.000
_cell.length_c   1.000
_cell.angle_alpha   90.00
_cell.angle_beta   90.00
_cell.angle_gamma   90.00
#
_symmetry.space_group_name_H-M   'P 1'
#
loop_
_entity.id
_entity.type
_entity.pdbx_description
1 polymer ?
#
loop_
_entity_poly.entity_id
_entity_poly.type
_entity_poly.pdbx_seq_one_letter_code
_entity_poly.pdbx_strand_id
1 'polypeptide(L)'
;MCLMLAVAAAALTVVLVNAFVFSPQHQVKAYFNALEDGDGGTALGLLHATVPDANAALLDGAALKASVDTLANLEIQDPIPTGDNRVDQPVSYTVDGVAHTTTFSLEKTGTTWLFFNQWSFVPSTLPTISVDVVNENEASLNGTRVALPEGKNSFAVFYPGSFEAHYASDYFAAPVVESVLTGPQHAQDARLSLATAATPKLVDDLSGQVNAFLDSCAEQRVLQPSGCPFSAAMDRVQDDTIRWSIEDYPEVKVEPFKGNWVLSPLTGVAKLNVVEIDLFTGASVERELKQSFDFTGRLSVNDGHVTLTPVVEY
;
A
#
# COMPACT_ATOMS: atom_id res chain seq x y z
N MET A 1 1.57 64.67 -30.75
CA MET A 1 2.28 63.44 -31.14
C MET A 1 2.85 62.69 -29.93
N CYS A 2 3.69 63.30 -29.07
CA CYS A 2 4.29 62.61 -27.91
C CYS A 2 3.27 62.04 -26.91
N LEU A 3 2.16 62.74 -26.66
CA LEU A 3 1.11 62.24 -25.76
C LEU A 3 0.44 60.96 -26.28
N MET A 4 0.16 60.87 -27.59
CA MET A 4 -0.45 59.67 -28.18
C MET A 4 0.51 58.47 -28.15
N LEU A 5 1.80 58.70 -28.40
CA LEU A 5 2.83 57.66 -28.28
C LEU A 5 2.97 57.15 -26.84
N ALA A 6 2.92 58.04 -25.85
CA ALA A 6 2.94 57.67 -24.44
C ALA A 6 1.70 56.87 -24.03
N VAL A 7 0.51 57.26 -24.48
CA VAL A 7 -0.74 56.52 -24.22
C VAL A 7 -0.74 55.15 -24.91
N ALA A 8 -0.25 55.05 -26.15
CA ALA A 8 -0.12 53.77 -26.85
C ALA A 8 0.88 52.83 -26.15
N ALA A 9 2.02 53.35 -25.69
CA ALA A 9 2.99 52.58 -24.92
C ALA A 9 2.43 52.14 -23.56
N ALA A 10 1.68 53.00 -22.87
CA ALA A 10 0.99 52.66 -21.62
C ALA A 10 -0.09 51.58 -21.82
N ALA A 11 -0.89 51.67 -22.89
CA ALA A 11 -1.88 50.66 -23.23
C ALA A 11 -1.22 49.31 -23.57
N LEU A 12 -0.13 49.33 -24.36
CA LEU A 12 0.61 48.12 -24.70
C LEU A 12 1.25 47.46 -23.47
N THR A 13 1.82 48.26 -22.56
CA THR A 13 2.39 47.74 -21.31
C THR A 13 1.32 47.15 -20.40
N VAL A 14 0.15 47.76 -20.27
CA VAL A 14 -1.00 47.17 -19.55
C VAL A 14 -1.42 45.84 -20.16
N VAL A 15 -1.52 45.75 -21.49
CA VAL A 15 -1.86 44.50 -22.19
C VAL A 15 -0.81 43.42 -21.91
N LEU A 16 0.48 43.74 -22.01
CA LEU A 16 1.57 42.81 -21.74
C LEU A 16 1.56 42.36 -20.27
N VAL A 17 1.41 43.29 -19.32
CA VAL A 17 1.39 42.97 -17.89
C VAL A 17 0.17 42.11 -17.53
N ASN A 18 -0.99 42.33 -18.16
CA ASN A 18 -2.14 41.43 -18.05
C ASN A 18 -1.90 40.05 -18.66
N ALA A 19 -1.17 39.98 -19.77
CA ALA A 19 -0.86 38.72 -20.42
C ALA A 19 0.13 37.86 -19.60
N PHE A 20 1.08 38.49 -18.90
CA PHE A 20 2.17 37.77 -18.23
C PHE A 20 2.06 37.69 -16.71
N VAL A 21 1.58 38.75 -16.04
CA VAL A 21 1.59 38.86 -14.57
C VAL A 21 0.20 38.69 -13.98
N PHE A 22 -0.80 39.31 -14.59
CA PHE A 22 -2.20 39.24 -14.15
C PHE A 22 -3.02 38.27 -15.03
N SER A 23 -2.42 37.12 -15.33
CA SER A 23 -2.98 36.11 -16.21
C SER A 23 -3.47 34.87 -15.44
N PRO A 24 -4.38 34.07 -16.02
CA PRO A 24 -4.76 32.77 -15.47
C PRO A 24 -3.56 31.84 -15.26
N GLN A 25 -2.59 31.90 -16.18
CA GLN A 25 -1.36 31.12 -16.12
C GLN A 25 -0.53 31.42 -14.86
N HIS A 26 -0.50 32.68 -14.41
CA HIS A 26 0.20 33.05 -13.18
C HIS A 26 -0.42 32.38 -11.94
N GLN A 27 -1.75 32.27 -11.88
CA GLN A 27 -2.44 31.61 -10.76
C GLN A 27 -2.12 30.11 -10.73
N VAL A 28 -2.13 29.46 -11.89
CA VAL A 28 -1.76 28.04 -12.02
C VAL A 28 -0.29 27.82 -11.66
N LYS A 29 0.61 28.70 -12.10
CA LYS A 29 2.03 28.63 -11.73
C LYS A 29 2.24 28.79 -10.22
N ALA A 30 1.56 29.76 -9.59
CA ALA A 30 1.64 29.96 -8.14
C ALA A 30 1.14 28.73 -7.38
N TYR A 31 0.10 28.07 -7.89
CA TYR A 31 -0.43 26.83 -7.32
C TYR A 31 0.61 25.69 -7.38
N PHE A 32 1.23 25.44 -8.54
CA PHE A 32 2.28 24.41 -8.64
C PHE A 32 3.49 24.70 -7.76
N ASN A 33 3.95 25.96 -7.71
CA ASN A 33 5.03 26.34 -6.80
C ASN A 33 4.67 26.02 -5.33
N ALA A 34 3.42 26.25 -4.91
CA ALA A 34 2.99 25.92 -3.56
C ALA A 34 2.99 24.40 -3.30
N LEU A 35 2.63 23.57 -4.30
CA LEU A 35 2.73 22.11 -4.20
C LEU A 35 4.20 21.65 -4.08
N GLU A 36 5.09 22.19 -4.91
CA GLU A 36 6.53 21.90 -4.89
C GLU A 36 7.21 22.37 -3.60
N ASP A 37 6.76 23.50 -3.04
CA ASP A 37 7.20 24.01 -1.74
C ASP A 37 6.59 23.24 -0.57
N GLY A 38 5.61 22.37 -0.85
CA GLY A 38 4.87 21.61 0.14
C GLY A 38 4.10 22.53 1.10
N ASP A 39 3.58 23.64 0.60
CA ASP A 39 2.76 24.61 1.33
C ASP A 39 1.28 24.39 0.96
N GLY A 40 0.67 23.49 1.70
CA GLY A 40 -0.73 23.12 1.55
C GLY A 40 -1.71 24.27 1.78
N GLY A 41 -1.39 25.15 2.74
CA GLY A 41 -2.25 26.29 3.07
C GLY A 41 -2.35 27.27 1.91
N THR A 42 -1.21 27.59 1.29
CA THR A 42 -1.17 28.44 0.10
C THR A 42 -1.85 27.76 -1.09
N ALA A 43 -1.58 26.48 -1.34
CA ALA A 43 -2.21 25.73 -2.43
C ALA A 43 -3.75 25.67 -2.30
N LEU A 44 -4.27 25.38 -1.10
CA LEU A 44 -5.70 25.34 -0.80
C LEU A 44 -6.35 26.72 -1.01
N GLY A 45 -5.67 27.77 -0.53
CA GLY A 45 -6.10 29.15 -0.66
C GLY A 45 -6.16 29.60 -2.13
N LEU A 46 -5.15 29.28 -2.93
CA LEU A 46 -5.13 29.60 -4.36
C LEU A 46 -6.26 28.87 -5.10
N LEU A 47 -6.43 27.57 -4.86
CA LEU A 47 -7.45 26.76 -5.52
C LEU A 47 -8.89 27.13 -5.13
N HIS A 48 -9.07 27.97 -4.09
CA HIS A 48 -10.37 28.24 -3.46
C HIS A 48 -11.13 26.94 -3.13
N ALA A 49 -10.38 25.91 -2.73
CA ALA A 49 -10.95 24.58 -2.51
C ALA A 49 -11.34 24.36 -1.05
N THR A 50 -12.35 23.52 -0.86
CA THR A 50 -12.75 23.00 0.46
C THR A 50 -12.18 21.60 0.66
N VAL A 51 -11.80 21.27 1.88
CA VAL A 51 -11.35 19.92 2.25
C VAL A 51 -12.59 19.08 2.57
N PRO A 52 -12.80 17.92 1.90
CA PRO A 52 -13.89 17.00 2.24
C PRO A 52 -13.67 16.35 3.61
N ASP A 53 -14.65 15.61 4.11
CA ASP A 53 -14.51 14.78 5.32
C ASP A 53 -13.60 13.57 5.04
N ALA A 54 -12.30 13.82 4.98
CA ALA A 54 -11.25 12.86 4.69
C ALA A 54 -9.96 13.25 5.42
N ASN A 55 -9.02 12.31 5.51
CA ASN A 55 -7.76 12.53 6.20
C ASN A 55 -6.88 13.55 5.45
N ALA A 56 -6.36 14.54 6.17
CA ALA A 56 -5.56 15.64 5.63
C ALA A 56 -4.05 15.36 5.57
N ALA A 57 -3.60 14.14 5.88
CA ALA A 57 -2.17 13.79 6.00
C ALA A 57 -1.32 14.10 4.76
N LEU A 58 -1.91 14.18 3.58
CA LEU A 58 -1.21 14.47 2.32
C LEU A 58 -1.28 15.94 1.89
N LEU A 59 -1.97 16.79 2.65
CA LEU A 59 -2.23 18.16 2.23
C LEU A 59 -1.06 19.10 2.49
N ASP A 60 0.01 18.69 3.16
CA ASP A 60 1.10 19.60 3.50
C ASP A 60 2.45 18.89 3.66
N GLY A 61 3.54 19.66 3.58
CA GLY A 61 4.90 19.17 3.86
C GLY A 61 5.42 18.12 2.87
N ALA A 62 6.17 17.15 3.39
CA ALA A 62 6.90 16.19 2.56
C ALA A 62 5.99 15.29 1.71
N ALA A 63 4.84 14.88 2.23
CA ALA A 63 3.86 14.08 1.49
C ALA A 63 3.30 14.82 0.28
N LEU A 64 3.03 16.12 0.44
CA LEU A 64 2.58 17.00 -0.64
C LEU A 64 3.66 17.14 -1.72
N LYS A 65 4.91 17.40 -1.32
CA LYS A 65 6.05 17.49 -2.26
C LYS A 65 6.21 16.21 -3.06
N ALA A 66 6.20 15.07 -2.37
CA ALA A 66 6.32 13.77 -3.01
C ALA A 66 5.19 13.51 -4.03
N SER A 67 4.00 14.10 -3.84
CA SER A 67 2.91 13.95 -4.81
C SER A 67 3.13 14.64 -6.14
N VAL A 68 4.04 15.61 -6.21
CA VAL A 68 4.35 16.34 -7.44
C VAL A 68 5.77 16.10 -7.95
N ASP A 69 6.60 15.36 -7.21
CA ASP A 69 8.02 15.14 -7.54
C ASP A 69 8.21 14.37 -8.86
N THR A 70 7.28 13.47 -9.19
CA THR A 70 7.33 12.69 -10.45
C THR A 70 6.74 13.42 -11.66
N LEU A 71 6.17 14.61 -11.48
CA LEU A 71 5.65 15.41 -12.59
C LEU A 71 6.80 16.08 -13.32
N ALA A 72 7.03 15.63 -14.55
CA ALA A 72 8.05 16.18 -15.44
C ALA A 72 7.43 16.91 -16.63
N ASN A 73 8.23 17.73 -17.33
CA ASN A 73 7.83 18.44 -18.55
C ASN A 73 6.53 19.25 -18.40
N LEU A 74 6.37 19.94 -17.25
CA LEU A 74 5.19 20.73 -16.97
C LEU A 74 5.11 21.94 -17.91
N GLU A 75 4.03 22.02 -18.67
CA GLU A 75 3.74 23.11 -19.61
C GLU A 75 2.33 23.65 -19.36
N ILE A 76 2.26 24.90 -18.91
CA ILE A 76 0.99 25.65 -18.79
C ILE A 76 0.66 26.20 -20.17
N GLN A 77 -0.43 25.72 -20.77
CA GLN A 77 -0.81 26.05 -22.15
C GLN A 77 -1.51 27.42 -22.23
N ASP A 78 -1.94 27.82 -23.42
CA ASP A 78 -2.76 29.02 -23.56
C ASP A 78 -4.18 28.80 -22.97
N PRO A 79 -4.75 29.78 -22.26
CA PRO A 79 -6.09 29.68 -21.72
C PRO A 79 -7.13 29.64 -22.85
N ILE A 80 -8.11 28.74 -22.71
CA ILE A 80 -9.21 28.54 -23.65
C ILE A 80 -10.45 29.26 -23.10
N PRO A 81 -10.96 30.32 -23.76
CA PRO A 81 -12.17 31.00 -23.31
C PRO A 81 -13.39 30.07 -23.33
N THR A 82 -14.12 29.99 -22.22
CA THR A 82 -15.33 29.16 -22.10
C THR A 82 -16.63 29.98 -22.05
N GLY A 83 -16.53 31.31 -22.00
CA GLY A 83 -17.67 32.22 -21.82
C GLY A 83 -17.79 32.71 -20.38
N ASP A 84 -18.71 33.64 -20.10
CA ASP A 84 -19.01 34.11 -18.73
C ASP A 84 -17.82 34.59 -17.91
N ASN A 85 -16.85 35.27 -18.55
CA ASN A 85 -15.59 35.70 -17.93
C ASN A 85 -14.74 34.55 -17.38
N ARG A 86 -14.89 33.34 -17.93
CA ARG A 86 -14.14 32.15 -17.56
C ARG A 86 -13.21 31.67 -18.66
N VAL A 87 -12.16 30.99 -18.22
CA VAL A 87 -11.22 30.29 -19.07
C VAL A 87 -10.94 28.92 -18.47
N ASP A 88 -10.71 27.97 -19.35
CA ASP A 88 -10.06 26.72 -19.02
C ASP A 88 -8.56 26.88 -19.26
N GLN A 89 -7.76 26.47 -18.29
CA GLN A 89 -6.31 26.56 -18.30
C GLN A 89 -5.74 25.14 -18.31
N PRO A 90 -5.41 24.60 -19.50
CA PRO A 90 -4.80 23.28 -19.60
C PRO A 90 -3.33 23.33 -19.15
N VAL A 91 -2.90 22.24 -18.53
CA VAL A 91 -1.52 21.99 -18.10
C VAL A 91 -1.16 20.58 -18.54
N SER A 92 -0.17 20.45 -19.41
CA SER A 92 0.38 19.16 -19.82
C SER A 92 1.62 18.83 -19.02
N TYR A 93 1.82 17.55 -18.72
CA TYR A 93 2.98 17.03 -17.99
C TYR A 93 3.14 15.54 -18.29
N THR A 94 4.24 14.96 -17.84
CA THR A 94 4.48 13.52 -17.90
C THR A 94 4.67 12.96 -16.50
N VAL A 95 4.11 11.78 -16.23
CA VAL A 95 4.41 10.95 -15.05
C VAL A 95 4.95 9.64 -15.57
N ASP A 96 6.17 9.26 -15.16
CA ASP A 96 6.86 8.04 -15.63
C ASP A 96 6.89 7.90 -17.16
N GLY A 97 7.01 9.03 -17.87
CA GLY A 97 7.05 9.11 -19.32
C GLY A 97 5.68 9.03 -20.01
N VAL A 98 4.58 8.86 -19.27
CA VAL A 98 3.20 8.87 -19.79
C VAL A 98 2.67 10.31 -19.77
N ALA A 99 2.14 10.77 -20.90
CA ALA A 99 1.61 12.13 -21.03
C ALA A 99 0.21 12.24 -20.39
N HIS A 100 0.03 13.31 -19.62
CA HIS A 100 -1.22 13.66 -18.96
C HIS A 100 -1.55 15.14 -19.16
N THR A 101 -2.83 15.46 -19.00
CA THR A 101 -3.32 16.85 -19.02
C THR A 101 -4.29 17.06 -17.88
N THR A 102 -4.11 18.16 -17.15
CA THR A 102 -5.05 18.67 -16.16
C THR A 102 -5.60 20.01 -16.63
N THR A 103 -6.90 20.21 -16.50
CA THR A 103 -7.54 21.48 -16.85
C THR A 103 -8.07 22.14 -15.58
N PHE A 104 -7.65 23.38 -15.34
CA PHE A 104 -8.19 24.21 -14.26
C PHE A 104 -9.18 25.23 -14.83
N SER A 105 -10.33 25.40 -14.18
CA SER A 105 -11.26 26.47 -14.56
C SER A 105 -11.00 27.70 -13.71
N LEU A 106 -10.81 28.85 -14.36
CA LEU A 106 -10.58 30.13 -13.70
C LEU A 106 -11.62 31.16 -14.14
N GLU A 107 -11.97 32.05 -13.24
CA GLU A 107 -12.89 33.16 -13.51
C GLU A 107 -12.25 34.51 -13.22
N LYS A 108 -12.59 35.51 -14.05
CA LYS A 108 -12.17 36.88 -13.82
C LYS A 108 -13.05 37.49 -12.74
N THR A 109 -12.50 37.65 -11.53
CA THR A 109 -13.21 38.17 -10.36
C THR A 109 -13.23 39.69 -10.28
N GLY A 110 -12.38 40.38 -11.04
CA GLY A 110 -12.34 41.83 -11.03
C GLY A 110 -11.23 42.44 -11.88
N THR A 111 -11.01 43.74 -11.65
CA THR A 111 -9.91 44.51 -12.23
C THR A 111 -9.33 45.44 -11.16
N THR A 112 -8.06 45.29 -10.79
CA THR A 112 -7.35 46.21 -9.88
C THR A 112 -6.77 47.39 -10.67
N TRP A 113 -6.70 48.57 -10.04
CA TRP A 113 -6.14 49.78 -10.65
C TRP A 113 -6.77 50.12 -12.02
N LEU A 114 -8.05 49.78 -12.24
CA LEU A 114 -8.79 49.96 -13.52
C LEU A 114 -8.25 49.19 -14.74
N PHE A 115 -7.07 48.56 -14.63
CA PHE A 115 -6.37 47.99 -15.78
C PHE A 115 -5.97 46.52 -15.61
N PHE A 116 -5.70 46.05 -14.39
CA PHE A 116 -5.14 44.72 -14.17
C PHE A 116 -6.20 43.69 -13.82
N ASN A 117 -6.34 42.65 -14.63
CA ASN A 117 -7.34 41.61 -14.39
C ASN A 117 -7.04 40.87 -13.08
N GLN A 118 -8.08 40.46 -12.37
CA GLN A 118 -7.97 39.52 -11.26
C GLN A 118 -8.61 38.21 -11.68
N TRP A 119 -7.86 37.13 -11.53
CA TRP A 119 -8.30 35.77 -11.81
C TRP A 119 -8.26 34.98 -10.51
N SER A 120 -9.27 34.14 -10.29
CA SER A 120 -9.17 33.06 -9.30
C SER A 120 -9.59 31.75 -9.92
N PHE A 121 -9.17 30.66 -9.28
CA PHE A 121 -9.77 29.37 -9.51
C PHE A 121 -11.26 29.42 -9.18
N VAL A 122 -12.04 28.70 -9.96
CA VAL A 122 -13.43 28.43 -9.65
C VAL A 122 -13.47 27.53 -8.42
N PRO A 123 -14.20 27.90 -7.35
CA PRO A 123 -14.24 27.11 -6.12
C PRO A 123 -14.64 25.65 -6.35
N SER A 124 -14.00 24.75 -5.63
CA SER A 124 -14.22 23.31 -5.74
C SER A 124 -14.06 22.59 -4.39
N THR A 125 -14.32 21.29 -4.35
CA THR A 125 -13.94 20.42 -3.23
C THR A 125 -12.76 19.58 -3.67
N LEU A 126 -11.75 19.44 -2.81
CA LEU A 126 -10.61 18.59 -3.10
C LEU A 126 -11.07 17.14 -3.33
N PRO A 127 -10.50 16.44 -4.32
CA PRO A 127 -10.73 15.02 -4.48
C PRO A 127 -10.11 14.22 -3.34
N THR A 128 -10.51 12.94 -3.28
CA THR A 128 -9.95 11.98 -2.33
C THR A 128 -9.35 10.79 -3.04
N ILE A 129 -8.29 10.23 -2.48
CA ILE A 129 -7.81 8.88 -2.81
C ILE A 129 -8.23 7.91 -1.72
N SER A 130 -8.47 6.66 -2.09
CA SER A 130 -8.78 5.58 -1.14
C SER A 130 -7.60 4.63 -1.02
N VAL A 131 -7.20 4.31 0.20
CA VAL A 131 -6.15 3.33 0.47
C VAL A 131 -6.75 2.19 1.29
N ASP A 132 -6.52 0.96 0.85
CA ASP A 132 -6.85 -0.24 1.61
C ASP A 132 -5.63 -1.16 1.75
N VAL A 133 -5.53 -1.83 2.89
CA VAL A 133 -4.45 -2.77 3.23
C VAL A 133 -5.03 -4.03 3.85
N VAL A 134 -4.56 -5.19 3.39
CA VAL A 134 -5.03 -6.48 3.89
C VAL A 134 -4.46 -6.75 5.27
N ASN A 135 -5.34 -6.95 6.26
CA ASN A 135 -5.03 -7.37 7.64
C ASN A 135 -4.03 -6.48 8.40
N GLU A 136 -3.85 -5.23 7.96
CA GLU A 136 -3.02 -4.24 8.65
C GLU A 136 -3.86 -2.99 8.97
N ASN A 137 -3.32 -2.09 9.78
CA ASN A 137 -3.99 -0.88 10.22
C ASN A 137 -3.23 0.40 9.85
N GLU A 138 -2.22 0.29 8.99
CA GLU A 138 -1.37 1.38 8.56
C GLU A 138 -0.72 1.09 7.22
N ALA A 139 -0.20 2.13 6.58
CA ALA A 139 0.64 2.05 5.40
C ALA A 139 1.59 3.24 5.34
N SER A 140 2.58 3.16 4.47
CA SER A 140 3.28 4.33 3.95
C SER A 140 2.51 4.88 2.75
N LEU A 141 2.33 6.19 2.70
CA LEU A 141 1.69 6.91 1.60
C LEU A 141 2.52 8.16 1.31
N ASN A 142 3.14 8.24 0.13
CA ASN A 142 4.11 9.27 -0.24
C ASN A 142 5.18 9.51 0.85
N GLY A 143 5.74 8.41 1.37
CA GLY A 143 6.77 8.43 2.42
C GLY A 143 6.26 8.78 3.82
N THR A 144 4.95 8.99 4.00
CA THR A 144 4.33 9.29 5.29
C THR A 144 3.57 8.09 5.83
N ARG A 145 3.82 7.72 7.09
CA ARG A 145 3.06 6.67 7.77
C ARG A 145 1.66 7.18 8.08
N VAL A 146 0.64 6.48 7.56
CA VAL A 146 -0.77 6.83 7.72
C VAL A 146 -1.54 5.69 8.38
N ALA A 147 -2.53 6.05 9.20
CA ALA A 147 -3.42 5.08 9.84
C ALA A 147 -4.57 4.68 8.90
N LEU A 148 -4.86 3.39 8.86
CA LEU A 148 -5.90 2.72 8.08
C LEU A 148 -6.80 1.91 9.01
N PRO A 149 -7.68 2.55 9.82
CA PRO A 149 -8.58 1.83 10.71
C PRO A 149 -9.43 0.84 9.92
N GLU A 150 -9.57 -0.39 10.42
CA GLU A 150 -10.23 -1.49 9.70
C GLU A 150 -9.62 -1.81 8.32
N GLY A 151 -8.33 -1.48 8.12
CA GLY A 151 -7.59 -1.73 6.89
C GLY A 151 -7.94 -0.77 5.75
N LYS A 152 -8.58 0.38 6.01
CA LYS A 152 -8.93 1.35 4.97
C LYS A 152 -8.97 2.79 5.48
N ASN A 153 -8.68 3.75 4.61
CA ASN A 153 -8.91 5.17 4.87
C ASN A 153 -9.04 5.95 3.56
N SER A 154 -9.53 7.18 3.64
CA SER A 154 -9.60 8.11 2.53
C SER A 154 -8.84 9.38 2.85
N PHE A 155 -8.10 9.90 1.88
CA PHE A 155 -7.21 11.05 2.05
C PHE A 155 -7.59 12.14 1.06
N ALA A 156 -7.79 13.35 1.56
CA ALA A 156 -7.93 14.53 0.70
C ALA A 156 -6.58 14.83 0.05
N VAL A 157 -6.60 15.17 -1.24
CA VAL A 157 -5.38 15.43 -2.01
C VAL A 157 -5.53 16.61 -2.96
N PHE A 158 -4.40 17.24 -3.28
CA PHE A 158 -4.30 18.18 -4.38
C PHE A 158 -4.19 17.44 -5.72
N TYR A 159 -4.41 18.16 -6.82
CA TYR A 159 -4.28 17.63 -8.17
C TYR A 159 -3.62 18.64 -9.11
N PRO A 160 -2.88 18.20 -10.14
CA PRO A 160 -2.50 16.82 -10.35
C PRO A 160 -1.49 16.32 -9.30
N GLY A 161 -1.43 15.01 -9.12
CA GLY A 161 -0.44 14.37 -8.25
C GLY A 161 -0.33 12.87 -8.47
N SER A 162 0.82 12.32 -8.13
CA SER A 162 1.11 10.89 -8.03
C SER A 162 1.10 10.44 -6.57
N PHE A 163 0.57 9.25 -6.34
CA PHE A 163 0.43 8.70 -5.00
C PHE A 163 0.96 7.27 -4.98
N GLU A 164 2.00 7.07 -4.19
CA GLU A 164 2.63 5.79 -3.94
C GLU A 164 2.23 5.31 -2.55
N ALA A 165 1.72 4.08 -2.45
CA ALA A 165 1.51 3.39 -1.18
C ALA A 165 2.28 2.07 -1.12
N HIS A 166 2.78 1.76 0.06
CA HIS A 166 3.39 0.46 0.37
C HIS A 166 3.26 0.15 1.85
N TYR A 167 3.46 -1.11 2.22
CA TYR A 167 3.51 -1.53 3.62
C TYR A 167 4.67 -2.51 3.80
N ALA A 168 5.44 -2.35 4.89
CA ALA A 168 6.53 -3.25 5.22
C ALA A 168 6.75 -3.30 6.73
N SER A 169 6.83 -4.52 7.24
CA SER A 169 7.28 -4.87 8.58
C SER A 169 8.19 -6.10 8.51
N ASP A 170 8.69 -6.57 9.65
CA ASP A 170 9.51 -7.78 9.71
C ASP A 170 8.78 -9.01 9.18
N TYR A 171 7.47 -9.09 9.38
CA TYR A 171 6.68 -10.30 9.12
C TYR A 171 5.71 -10.19 7.95
N PHE A 172 5.32 -8.98 7.60
CA PHE A 172 4.34 -8.74 6.55
C PHE A 172 4.77 -7.59 5.65
N ALA A 173 4.54 -7.71 4.36
CA ALA A 173 4.83 -6.65 3.39
C ALA A 173 3.82 -6.66 2.24
N ALA A 174 3.55 -5.48 1.68
CA ALA A 174 2.82 -5.30 0.45
C ALA A 174 3.72 -4.58 -0.58
N PRO A 175 3.72 -5.00 -1.85
CA PRO A 175 4.47 -4.30 -2.89
C PRO A 175 3.94 -2.89 -3.08
N VAL A 176 4.78 -2.04 -3.68
CA VAL A 176 4.43 -0.67 -4.04
C VAL A 176 3.26 -0.66 -5.02
N VAL A 177 2.29 0.21 -4.77
CA VAL A 177 1.17 0.50 -5.68
C VAL A 177 1.12 2.00 -5.91
N GLU A 178 0.93 2.41 -7.16
CA GLU A 178 0.93 3.80 -7.58
C GLU A 178 -0.38 4.17 -8.25
N SER A 179 -0.78 5.44 -8.12
CA SER A 179 -1.92 6.02 -8.80
C SER A 179 -1.66 7.47 -9.16
N VAL A 180 -2.10 7.90 -10.33
CA VAL A 180 -1.98 9.29 -10.79
C VAL A 180 -3.37 9.92 -10.85
N LEU A 181 -3.56 11.02 -10.12
CA LEU A 181 -4.78 11.79 -10.14
C LEU A 181 -4.58 13.04 -10.99
N THR A 182 -5.28 13.12 -12.11
CA THR A 182 -5.18 14.26 -13.03
C THR A 182 -6.26 15.33 -12.78
N GLY A 183 -7.28 15.04 -11.97
CA GLY A 183 -8.33 15.98 -11.60
C GLY A 183 -9.50 15.35 -10.87
N PRO A 184 -10.43 16.15 -10.32
CA PRO A 184 -11.53 15.67 -9.47
C PRO A 184 -12.46 14.64 -10.14
N GLN A 185 -12.61 14.72 -11.46
CA GLN A 185 -13.41 13.80 -12.26
C GLN A 185 -12.87 12.36 -12.28
N HIS A 186 -11.58 12.16 -11.97
CA HIS A 186 -10.92 10.85 -11.93
C HIS A 186 -10.72 10.32 -10.50
N ALA A 187 -11.30 10.99 -9.49
CA ALA A 187 -11.12 10.61 -8.09
C ALA A 187 -11.59 9.17 -7.78
N GLN A 188 -12.59 8.67 -8.53
CA GLN A 188 -13.11 7.30 -8.36
C GLN A 188 -12.10 6.23 -8.78
N ASP A 189 -11.17 6.58 -9.67
CA ASP A 189 -10.14 5.68 -10.19
C ASP A 189 -8.88 5.69 -9.30
N ALA A 190 -8.78 6.64 -8.37
CA ALA A 190 -7.63 6.81 -7.48
C ALA A 190 -7.74 5.94 -6.22
N ARG A 191 -7.58 4.63 -6.41
CA ARG A 191 -7.57 3.63 -5.34
C ARG A 191 -6.24 2.88 -5.29
N LEU A 192 -5.68 2.78 -4.09
CA LEU A 192 -4.45 2.06 -3.79
C LEU A 192 -4.79 0.86 -2.90
N SER A 193 -4.66 -0.36 -3.44
CA SER A 193 -4.99 -1.60 -2.73
C SER A 193 -3.73 -2.40 -2.44
N LEU A 194 -3.33 -2.44 -1.18
CA LEU A 194 -2.13 -3.11 -0.70
C LEU A 194 -2.44 -4.55 -0.29
N ALA A 195 -2.04 -5.49 -1.14
CA ALA A 195 -2.12 -6.92 -0.87
C ALA A 195 -0.92 -7.36 -0.02
N THR A 196 -1.07 -7.30 1.29
CA THR A 196 -0.07 -7.76 2.25
C THR A 196 0.16 -9.28 2.11
N ALA A 197 1.40 -9.70 2.26
CA ALA A 197 1.82 -11.10 2.26
C ALA A 197 2.89 -11.35 3.33
N ALA A 198 3.03 -12.62 3.74
CA ALA A 198 4.09 -13.05 4.65
C ALA A 198 5.48 -12.82 4.05
N THR A 199 6.40 -12.30 4.85
CA THR A 199 7.81 -12.15 4.46
C THR A 199 8.55 -13.50 4.58
N PRO A 200 9.71 -13.65 3.92
CA PRO A 200 10.58 -14.81 4.14
C PRO A 200 10.95 -15.01 5.62
N LYS A 201 11.17 -13.90 6.34
CA LYS A 201 11.47 -13.95 7.78
C LYS A 201 10.33 -14.58 8.60
N LEU A 202 9.07 -14.25 8.30
CA LEU A 202 7.93 -14.89 8.98
C LEU A 202 7.89 -16.40 8.71
N VAL A 203 8.09 -16.78 7.44
CA VAL A 203 8.10 -18.18 7.01
C VAL A 203 9.23 -18.94 7.70
N ASP A 204 10.43 -18.38 7.78
CA ASP A 204 11.59 -18.99 8.43
C ASP A 204 11.38 -19.14 9.94
N ASP A 205 10.92 -18.09 10.63
CA ASP A 205 10.67 -18.12 12.07
C ASP A 205 9.58 -19.15 12.44
N LEU A 206 8.52 -19.27 11.62
CA LEU A 206 7.47 -20.28 11.79
C LEU A 206 7.95 -21.68 11.45
N SER A 207 8.71 -21.86 10.37
CA SER A 207 9.27 -23.15 9.98
C SER A 207 10.20 -23.68 11.07
N GLY A 208 11.01 -22.81 11.69
CA GLY A 208 11.81 -23.18 12.85
C GLY A 208 10.99 -23.69 14.03
N GLN A 209 9.85 -23.04 14.34
CA GLN A 209 8.94 -23.47 15.40
C GLN A 209 8.26 -24.81 15.09
N VAL A 210 7.78 -24.99 13.84
CA VAL A 210 7.19 -26.26 13.38
C VAL A 210 8.21 -27.39 13.47
N ASN A 211 9.41 -27.18 12.95
CA ASN A 211 10.45 -28.21 12.93
C ASN A 211 10.86 -28.61 14.34
N ALA A 212 11.10 -27.64 15.23
CA ALA A 212 11.44 -27.92 16.62
C ALA A 212 10.34 -28.71 17.36
N PHE A 213 9.07 -28.40 17.10
CA PHE A 213 7.96 -29.16 17.65
C PHE A 213 7.95 -30.61 17.13
N LEU A 214 8.07 -30.81 15.82
CA LEU A 214 8.08 -32.14 15.21
C LEU A 214 9.31 -32.97 15.62
N ASP A 215 10.47 -32.33 15.80
CA ASP A 215 11.67 -32.95 16.34
C ASP A 215 11.43 -33.44 17.77
N SER A 216 10.82 -32.63 18.63
CA SER A 216 10.48 -33.03 20.00
C SER A 216 9.50 -34.22 20.04
N CYS A 217 8.65 -34.35 19.02
CA CYS A 217 7.80 -35.52 18.82
C CYS A 217 8.60 -36.76 18.42
N ALA A 218 9.55 -36.61 17.51
CA ALA A 218 10.40 -37.71 17.04
C ALA A 218 11.35 -38.25 18.12
N GLU A 219 11.65 -37.46 19.15
CA GLU A 219 12.42 -37.91 20.31
C GLU A 219 11.66 -38.93 21.20
N GLN A 220 10.32 -38.97 21.12
CA GLN A 220 9.51 -39.89 21.92
C GLN A 220 9.61 -41.33 21.37
N ARG A 221 10.15 -42.26 22.15
CA ARG A 221 10.36 -43.67 21.76
C ARG A 221 9.12 -44.55 22.01
N VAL A 222 7.97 -44.12 21.49
CA VAL A 222 6.69 -44.85 21.59
C VAL A 222 5.97 -44.84 20.24
N LEU A 223 5.12 -45.83 19.98
CA LEU A 223 4.37 -45.93 18.70
C LEU A 223 3.34 -44.79 18.52
N GLN A 224 2.85 -44.23 19.63
CA GLN A 224 1.92 -43.11 19.63
C GLN A 224 2.44 -42.00 20.56
N PRO A 225 3.34 -41.14 20.05
CA PRO A 225 3.85 -39.99 20.80
C PRO A 225 2.71 -39.08 21.27
N SER A 226 2.76 -38.68 22.54
CA SER A 226 1.74 -37.81 23.11
C SER A 226 1.89 -36.39 22.57
N GLY A 227 0.78 -35.81 22.13
CA GLY A 227 0.73 -34.45 21.62
C GLY A 227 1.39 -34.30 20.26
N CYS A 228 1.40 -35.35 19.44
CA CYS A 228 2.11 -35.37 18.16
C CYS A 228 1.19 -35.78 17.00
N PRO A 229 1.44 -35.29 15.79
CA PRO A 229 0.54 -35.48 14.65
C PRO A 229 0.70 -36.84 13.96
N PHE A 230 1.63 -37.69 14.40
CA PHE A 230 1.88 -39.00 13.81
C PHE A 230 1.81 -40.12 14.85
N SER A 231 1.37 -41.29 14.40
CA SER A 231 1.36 -42.53 15.19
C SER A 231 1.44 -43.73 14.25
N ALA A 232 1.83 -44.89 14.78
CA ALA A 232 1.81 -46.14 14.05
C ALA A 232 0.99 -47.19 14.81
N ALA A 233 -0.03 -47.75 14.15
CA ALA A 233 -0.76 -48.90 14.65
C ALA A 233 -0.03 -50.19 14.24
N MET A 234 0.64 -50.82 15.20
CA MET A 234 1.38 -52.07 15.00
C MET A 234 1.00 -53.08 16.08
N ASP A 235 1.28 -54.35 15.82
CA ASP A 235 1.20 -55.42 16.81
C ASP A 235 2.34 -55.27 17.85
N ARG A 236 2.83 -56.38 18.41
CA ARG A 236 3.88 -56.35 19.42
C ARG A 236 5.22 -55.94 18.78
N VAL A 237 5.86 -54.92 19.34
CA VAL A 237 7.19 -54.44 18.94
C VAL A 237 8.22 -54.59 20.07
N GLN A 238 9.50 -54.42 19.75
CA GLN A 238 10.56 -54.21 20.74
C GLN A 238 10.66 -52.72 21.07
N ASP A 239 10.21 -52.33 22.25
CA ASP A 239 10.07 -50.91 22.65
C ASP A 239 11.37 -50.10 22.52
N ASP A 240 12.52 -50.71 22.83
CA ASP A 240 13.83 -50.05 22.77
C ASP A 240 14.32 -49.79 21.33
N THR A 241 13.67 -50.37 20.32
CA THR A 241 13.99 -50.19 18.90
C THR A 241 13.18 -49.09 18.22
N ILE A 242 12.14 -48.55 18.87
CA ILE A 242 11.27 -47.51 18.29
C ILE A 242 12.08 -46.22 18.05
N ARG A 243 12.24 -45.83 16.79
CA ARG A 243 12.91 -44.60 16.38
C ARG A 243 12.08 -43.84 15.35
N TRP A 244 11.58 -42.69 15.77
CA TRP A 244 10.97 -41.73 14.87
C TRP A 244 12.02 -40.75 14.32
N SER A 245 11.73 -40.23 13.13
CA SER A 245 12.44 -39.12 12.48
C SER A 245 11.46 -38.42 11.55
N ILE A 246 11.70 -37.16 11.23
CA ILE A 246 10.92 -36.47 10.21
C ILE A 246 11.68 -36.60 8.88
N GLU A 247 11.05 -37.24 7.90
CA GLU A 247 11.62 -37.40 6.57
C GLU A 247 11.34 -36.16 5.72
N ASP A 248 10.09 -35.69 5.72
CA ASP A 248 9.66 -34.49 5.01
C ASP A 248 9.01 -33.50 5.99
N TYR A 249 9.65 -32.34 6.16
CA TYR A 249 9.10 -31.23 6.94
C TYR A 249 8.04 -30.48 6.15
N PRO A 250 6.96 -30.01 6.80
CA PRO A 250 5.94 -29.24 6.11
C PRO A 250 6.42 -27.88 5.62
N GLU A 251 5.96 -27.47 4.44
CA GLU A 251 6.18 -26.12 3.91
C GLU A 251 5.18 -25.13 4.52
N VAL A 252 5.68 -24.20 5.33
CA VAL A 252 4.84 -23.18 5.98
C VAL A 252 4.26 -22.21 4.96
N LYS A 253 2.93 -22.04 4.99
CA LYS A 253 2.20 -21.03 4.22
C LYS A 253 1.26 -20.25 5.14
N VAL A 254 1.28 -18.93 5.03
CA VAL A 254 0.46 -18.01 5.83
C VAL A 254 -0.44 -17.22 4.88
N GLU A 255 -1.73 -17.26 5.14
CA GLU A 255 -2.75 -16.65 4.29
C GLU A 255 -3.68 -15.74 5.09
N PRO A 256 -4.24 -14.69 4.47
CA PRO A 256 -5.25 -13.86 5.11
C PRO A 256 -6.60 -14.60 5.15
N PHE A 257 -7.25 -14.63 6.32
CA PHE A 257 -8.59 -15.20 6.50
C PHE A 257 -9.41 -14.39 7.50
N LYS A 258 -10.54 -13.82 7.02
CA LYS A 258 -11.50 -13.05 7.84
C LYS A 258 -10.85 -12.00 8.75
N GLY A 259 -9.95 -11.18 8.20
CA GLY A 259 -9.27 -10.12 8.97
C GLY A 259 -8.11 -10.60 9.85
N ASN A 260 -7.73 -11.88 9.77
CA ASN A 260 -6.65 -12.47 10.56
C ASN A 260 -5.64 -13.19 9.65
N TRP A 261 -4.45 -13.43 10.17
CA TRP A 261 -3.45 -14.28 9.52
C TRP A 261 -3.59 -15.71 10.03
N VAL A 262 -3.66 -16.68 9.12
CA VAL A 262 -3.80 -18.10 9.46
C VAL A 262 -2.70 -18.92 8.80
N LEU A 263 -2.26 -19.96 9.50
CA LEU A 263 -1.39 -20.98 8.93
C LEU A 263 -2.25 -21.93 8.08
N SER A 264 -1.92 -22.09 6.81
CA SER A 264 -2.57 -23.09 5.96
C SER A 264 -2.31 -24.50 6.51
N PRO A 265 -3.22 -25.47 6.32
CA PRO A 265 -2.98 -26.84 6.73
C PRO A 265 -1.64 -27.36 6.19
N LEU A 266 -0.84 -27.92 7.09
CA LEU A 266 0.50 -28.40 6.80
C LEU A 266 0.48 -29.91 6.70
N THR A 267 1.29 -30.46 5.80
CA THR A 267 1.47 -31.91 5.67
C THR A 267 2.94 -32.27 5.70
N GLY A 268 3.27 -33.40 6.33
CA GLY A 268 4.64 -33.89 6.42
C GLY A 268 4.69 -35.41 6.46
N VAL A 269 5.91 -35.95 6.51
CA VAL A 269 6.16 -37.39 6.57
C VAL A 269 7.08 -37.71 7.74
N ALA A 270 6.57 -38.51 8.68
CA ALA A 270 7.35 -39.09 9.75
C ALA A 270 7.80 -40.51 9.34
N LYS A 271 9.04 -40.85 9.64
CA LYS A 271 9.61 -42.17 9.40
C LYS A 271 9.82 -42.89 10.73
N LEU A 272 9.23 -44.08 10.85
CA LEU A 272 9.41 -45.00 11.96
C LEU A 272 10.31 -46.16 11.54
N ASN A 273 11.39 -46.36 12.29
CA ASN A 273 12.15 -47.61 12.27
C ASN A 273 11.88 -48.36 13.57
N VAL A 274 11.52 -49.64 13.47
CA VAL A 274 11.18 -50.48 14.63
C VAL A 274 11.35 -51.96 14.31
N VAL A 275 11.55 -52.79 15.33
CA VAL A 275 11.52 -54.25 15.21
C VAL A 275 10.16 -54.77 15.67
N GLU A 276 9.40 -55.34 14.75
CA GLU A 276 8.13 -56.01 14.99
C GLU A 276 8.36 -57.48 15.36
N ILE A 277 7.55 -57.99 16.29
CA ILE A 277 7.55 -59.40 16.69
C ILE A 277 6.33 -60.08 16.06
N ASP A 278 6.59 -61.02 15.17
CA ASP A 278 5.55 -61.85 14.57
C ASP A 278 4.86 -62.68 15.66
N LEU A 279 3.55 -62.46 15.84
CA LEU A 279 2.79 -63.07 16.94
C LEU A 279 2.58 -64.58 16.80
N PHE A 280 2.80 -65.15 15.61
CA PHE A 280 2.63 -66.58 15.36
C PHE A 280 3.95 -67.36 15.48
N THR A 281 5.03 -66.80 14.96
CA THR A 281 6.35 -67.44 14.87
C THR A 281 7.33 -66.97 15.95
N GLY A 282 7.08 -65.80 16.56
CA GLY A 282 8.01 -65.14 17.47
C GLY A 282 9.23 -64.52 16.79
N ALA A 283 9.27 -64.49 15.45
CA ALA A 283 10.38 -63.90 14.71
C ALA A 283 10.42 -62.37 14.89
N SER A 284 11.63 -61.82 15.02
CA SER A 284 11.86 -60.38 15.03
C SER A 284 12.14 -59.90 13.62
N VAL A 285 11.40 -58.90 13.15
CA VAL A 285 11.52 -58.38 11.79
C VAL A 285 11.62 -56.86 11.82
N GLU A 286 12.68 -56.34 11.19
CA GLU A 286 12.84 -54.90 11.01
C GLU A 286 11.74 -54.35 10.10
N ARG A 287 11.23 -53.18 10.48
CA ARG A 287 10.20 -52.43 9.78
C ARG A 287 10.66 -51.00 9.62
N GLU A 288 10.46 -50.49 8.42
CA GLU A 288 10.54 -49.09 8.09
C GLU A 288 9.15 -48.67 7.59
N LEU A 289 8.54 -47.70 8.27
CA LEU A 289 7.23 -47.18 7.93
C LEU A 289 7.31 -45.67 7.70
N LYS A 290 6.64 -45.20 6.67
CA LYS A 290 6.46 -43.78 6.40
C LYS A 290 5.01 -43.42 6.70
N GLN A 291 4.82 -42.49 7.62
CA GLN A 291 3.53 -42.03 8.08
C GLN A 291 3.35 -40.58 7.65
N SER A 292 2.44 -40.34 6.71
CA SER A 292 1.96 -38.99 6.42
C SER A 292 1.15 -38.49 7.61
N PHE A 293 1.29 -37.21 7.93
CA PHE A 293 0.52 -36.54 8.96
C PHE A 293 0.05 -35.16 8.49
N ASP A 294 -1.09 -34.76 9.04
CA ASP A 294 -1.61 -33.40 8.93
C ASP A 294 -1.28 -32.63 10.21
N PHE A 295 -0.94 -31.36 10.06
CA PHE A 295 -0.63 -30.47 11.17
C PHE A 295 -1.35 -29.14 10.98
N THR A 296 -1.97 -28.66 12.06
CA THR A 296 -2.52 -27.31 12.12
C THR A 296 -2.01 -26.61 13.37
N GLY A 297 -2.04 -25.29 13.35
CA GLY A 297 -1.65 -24.50 14.50
C GLY A 297 -2.33 -23.14 14.50
N ARG A 298 -2.47 -22.56 15.69
CA ARG A 298 -2.93 -21.18 15.87
C ARG A 298 -1.75 -20.25 15.78
N LEU A 299 -1.85 -19.30 14.88
CA LEU A 299 -0.88 -18.22 14.72
C LEU A 299 -1.27 -17.04 15.62
N SER A 300 -0.30 -16.51 16.36
CA SER A 300 -0.41 -15.20 17.01
C SER A 300 0.77 -14.36 16.58
N VAL A 301 0.49 -13.19 16.02
CA VAL A 301 1.49 -12.20 15.62
C VAL A 301 1.24 -10.94 16.44
N ASN A 302 2.24 -10.50 17.19
CA ASN A 302 2.25 -9.23 17.92
C ASN A 302 3.59 -8.55 17.65
N ASP A 303 3.65 -7.22 17.55
CA ASP A 303 4.84 -6.39 17.26
C ASP A 303 6.20 -7.08 17.52
N GLY A 304 6.77 -7.67 16.46
CA GLY A 304 8.11 -8.29 16.46
C GLY A 304 8.21 -9.73 16.97
N HIS A 305 7.09 -10.35 17.38
CA HIS A 305 7.03 -11.73 17.85
C HIS A 305 5.93 -12.54 17.16
N VAL A 306 6.31 -13.69 16.61
CA VAL A 306 5.38 -14.70 16.10
C VAL A 306 5.40 -15.94 16.99
N THR A 307 4.22 -16.38 17.42
CA THR A 307 4.05 -17.63 18.18
C THR A 307 3.11 -18.57 17.45
N LEU A 308 3.56 -19.80 17.26
CA LEU A 308 2.74 -20.91 16.78
C LEU A 308 2.32 -21.81 17.94
N THR A 309 1.02 -22.01 18.11
CA THR A 309 0.48 -23.01 19.05
C THR A 309 -0.04 -24.22 18.27
N PRO A 310 0.63 -25.39 18.35
CA PRO A 310 0.15 -26.63 17.74
C PRO A 310 -1.27 -26.96 18.15
N VAL A 311 -2.08 -27.41 17.20
CA VAL A 311 -3.40 -28.01 17.45
C VAL A 311 -3.32 -29.46 16.99
N VAL A 312 -3.32 -30.38 17.96
CA VAL A 312 -3.28 -31.82 17.70
C VAL A 312 -4.66 -32.39 17.99
N GLU A 313 -5.31 -32.91 16.97
CA GLU A 313 -6.57 -33.64 17.06
C GLU A 313 -6.28 -35.15 17.04
N TYR A 314 -6.96 -35.92 17.87
CA TYR A 314 -6.83 -37.38 18.00
C TYR A 314 -8.04 -38.11 17.43
#